data_AF-A0A3M6U2L5-F1
#
_entry.id   AF-A0A3M6U2L5-F1
#
_cell.length_a   1.000
_cell.length_b   1.000
_cell.length_c   1.000
_cell.angle_alpha   90.00
_cell.angle_beta   90.00
_cell.angle_gamma   90.00
#
_symmetry.space_group_name_H-M   'P 1'
#
loop_
_entity.id
_entity.type
_entity.pdbx_description
1 polymer ?
#
loop_
_entity_poly.entity_id
_entity_poly.type
_entity_poly.pdbx_seq_one_letter_code
_entity_poly.pdbx_strand_id
1 'polypeptide(L)'
;MRSKSHNQVNTLPPYGRLNGTRRDGWCAKLNDDEQRLQVDLGKVIEVCAVATQGDINGNKWVIDFKLAHSKSYEDEAFASCFSNAVGVSNSSIILDSFLRASSHYQSPGYKALPSYGRLNGTRGDGWCAEINDDKQWLQVDLGKVTEVCAVATQGDINGSEWVIDFKLAHSKSYEEVWPTYKDANDLEVVRFAPKYCFTPENLSFYDGFR
;
A
#
# COMPACT_ATOMS: atom_id res chain seq x y z
N MET A 1 -14.37 15.34 -4.11
CA MET A 1 -14.04 16.61 -3.41
C MET A 1 -15.32 17.24 -2.88
N ARG A 2 -15.47 17.33 -1.56
CA ARG A 2 -16.55 18.11 -0.93
C ARG A 2 -15.87 19.17 -0.06
N SER A 3 -15.93 20.44 -0.47
CA SER A 3 -15.54 21.54 0.41
C SER A 3 -16.76 21.95 1.24
N LYS A 4 -16.57 22.10 2.56
CA LYS A 4 -17.51 22.80 3.42
C LYS A 4 -16.80 24.04 3.94
N SER A 5 -17.10 25.21 3.36
CA SER A 5 -16.90 26.48 4.05
C SER A 5 -18.24 26.89 4.65
N HIS A 6 -18.22 27.34 5.92
CA HIS A 6 -19.34 28.13 6.42
C HIS A 6 -19.14 29.53 5.81
N ASN A 7 -20.08 29.94 4.97
CA ASN A 7 -20.06 31.12 4.10
C ASN A 7 -19.27 30.98 2.79
N GLN A 8 -20.02 30.89 1.68
CA GLN A 8 -19.52 30.94 0.32
C GLN A 8 -19.25 32.39 -0.13
N VAL A 9 -18.28 32.56 -1.04
CA VAL A 9 -18.42 33.19 -2.37
C VAL A 9 -17.16 32.86 -3.20
N ASN A 10 -17.37 32.17 -4.33
CA ASN A 10 -16.56 32.10 -5.57
C ASN A 10 -15.10 31.60 -5.57
N THR A 11 -14.83 30.39 -5.07
CA THR A 11 -13.94 29.43 -5.78
C THR A 11 -14.45 28.00 -5.52
N LEU A 12 -14.81 27.26 -6.57
CA LEU A 12 -15.22 25.87 -6.46
C LEU A 12 -14.03 24.95 -6.09
N PRO A 13 -14.26 23.69 -5.69
CA PRO A 13 -13.20 22.74 -5.34
C PRO A 13 -12.06 22.47 -6.35
N PRO A 14 -12.16 22.67 -7.68
CA PRO A 14 -11.06 22.31 -8.59
C PRO A 14 -9.83 23.24 -8.51
N TYR A 15 -9.85 24.29 -7.68
CA TYR A 15 -8.88 25.40 -7.66
C TYR A 15 -7.77 25.27 -6.59
N GLY A 16 -7.63 24.11 -5.94
CA GLY A 16 -6.57 23.82 -4.96
C GLY A 16 -5.36 23.04 -5.51
N ARG A 17 -5.12 23.06 -6.83
CA ARG A 17 -4.10 22.21 -7.48
C ARG A 17 -2.81 22.97 -7.76
N LEU A 18 -1.68 22.34 -7.46
CA LEU A 18 -0.36 22.87 -7.82
C LEU A 18 -0.25 23.06 -9.34
N ASN A 19 0.34 24.18 -9.79
CA ASN A 19 0.52 24.52 -11.21
C ASN A 19 -0.79 24.60 -12.03
N GLY A 20 -1.91 24.96 -11.38
CA GLY A 20 -3.19 25.18 -12.07
C GLY A 20 -3.10 26.28 -13.13
N THR A 21 -3.60 26.02 -14.34
CA THR A 21 -3.57 26.95 -15.47
C THR A 21 -4.65 28.05 -15.40
N ARG A 22 -5.54 28.00 -14.40
CA ARG A 22 -6.59 28.99 -14.16
C ARG A 22 -6.31 29.71 -12.83
N ARG A 23 -6.47 31.03 -12.86
CA ARG A 23 -5.99 32.06 -11.90
C ARG A 23 -6.60 32.02 -10.50
N ASP A 24 -6.99 30.87 -9.98
CA ASP A 24 -7.63 30.81 -8.68
C ASP A 24 -6.94 29.68 -7.90
N GLY A 25 -6.06 30.06 -6.97
CA GLY A 25 -5.80 29.23 -5.80
C GLY A 25 -7.03 29.31 -4.87
N TRP A 26 -7.24 28.30 -4.03
CA TRP A 26 -8.26 28.42 -2.99
C TRP A 26 -7.87 29.56 -2.03
N CYS A 27 -8.73 30.58 -1.92
CA CYS A 27 -8.54 31.71 -1.02
C CYS A 27 -9.78 31.82 -0.13
N ALA A 28 -9.57 31.76 1.19
CA ALA A 28 -10.63 32.05 2.13
C ALA A 28 -11.00 33.54 2.09
N LYS A 29 -12.23 33.87 2.51
CA LYS A 29 -12.74 35.24 2.52
C LYS A 29 -12.13 36.08 3.66
N LEU A 30 -11.82 35.43 4.78
CA LEU A 30 -11.27 36.03 5.99
C LEU A 30 -9.88 35.48 6.25
N ASN A 31 -9.02 36.30 6.86
CA ASN A 31 -7.69 35.91 7.31
C ASN A 31 -7.75 35.58 8.81
N ASP A 32 -8.38 34.46 9.14
CA ASP A 32 -8.53 33.93 10.50
C ASP A 32 -8.21 32.42 10.53
N ASP A 33 -8.15 31.85 11.73
CA ASP A 33 -7.79 30.45 11.97
C ASP A 33 -8.97 29.48 11.91
N GLU A 34 -10.17 29.95 11.58
CA GLU A 34 -11.38 29.12 11.47
C GLU A 34 -11.59 28.55 10.07
N GLN A 35 -10.85 29.06 9.08
CA GLN A 35 -10.97 28.64 7.68
C GLN A 35 -10.28 27.30 7.43
N ARG A 36 -10.97 26.39 6.73
CA ARG A 36 -10.43 25.05 6.44
C ARG A 36 -10.73 24.58 5.03
N LEU A 37 -9.75 23.89 4.44
CA LEU A 37 -9.89 23.14 3.21
C LEU A 37 -9.87 21.65 3.54
N GLN A 38 -11.00 20.96 3.36
CA GLN A 38 -11.10 19.52 3.55
C GLN A 38 -10.89 18.80 2.22
N VAL A 39 -9.95 17.86 2.21
CA VAL A 39 -9.69 16.95 1.08
C VAL A 39 -10.11 15.55 1.49
N ASP A 40 -11.04 14.97 0.73
CA ASP A 40 -11.45 13.58 0.85
C ASP A 40 -10.82 12.79 -0.30
N LEU A 41 -10.01 11.81 0.07
CA LEU A 41 -9.19 11.00 -0.83
C LEU A 41 -9.92 9.72 -1.28
N GLY A 42 -11.13 9.46 -0.74
CA GLY A 42 -11.95 8.30 -1.08
C GLY A 42 -11.40 6.94 -0.59
N LYS A 43 -10.23 6.92 0.04
CA LYS A 43 -9.61 5.77 0.71
C LYS A 43 -8.57 6.24 1.73
N VAL A 44 -8.28 5.40 2.71
CA VAL A 44 -7.19 5.65 3.68
C VAL A 44 -5.85 5.50 2.97
N ILE A 45 -5.07 6.58 2.91
CA ILE A 45 -3.71 6.58 2.37
C ILE A 45 -2.75 7.25 3.34
N GLU A 46 -1.47 6.88 3.23
CA GLU A 46 -0.38 7.58 3.90
C GLU A 46 -0.06 8.88 3.14
N VAL A 47 -0.07 10.03 3.82
CA VAL A 47 0.28 11.34 3.26
C VAL A 47 1.66 11.73 3.80
N CYS A 48 2.69 11.71 2.96
CA CYS A 48 4.06 11.95 3.38
C CYS A 48 4.47 13.43 3.39
N ALA A 49 3.79 14.27 2.61
CA ALA A 49 4.06 15.71 2.53
C ALA A 49 2.84 16.46 1.96
N VAL A 50 2.76 17.76 2.28
CA VAL A 50 1.79 18.70 1.71
C VAL A 50 2.58 19.85 1.08
N ALA A 51 2.28 20.16 -0.17
CA ALA A 51 2.83 21.33 -0.85
C ALA A 51 1.77 22.44 -0.90
N THR A 52 2.20 23.68 -0.67
CA THR A 52 1.36 24.87 -0.71
C THR A 52 1.78 25.78 -1.85
N GLN A 53 0.83 26.50 -2.44
CA GLN A 53 1.10 27.59 -3.38
C GLN A 53 0.14 28.75 -3.07
N GLY A 54 0.53 29.97 -3.45
CA GLY A 54 -0.31 31.16 -3.34
C GLY A 54 -0.64 31.78 -4.69
N ASP A 55 -1.38 32.87 -4.66
CA ASP A 55 -1.68 33.70 -5.84
C ASP A 55 -0.73 34.89 -5.87
N ILE A 56 0.18 34.88 -6.86
CA ILE A 56 1.18 35.92 -7.07
C ILE A 56 0.56 37.27 -7.46
N ASN A 57 -0.56 37.29 -8.17
CA ASN A 57 -1.18 38.53 -8.63
C ASN A 57 -1.91 39.26 -7.50
N GLY A 58 -2.47 38.50 -6.56
CA GLY A 58 -3.10 39.03 -5.36
C GLY A 58 -2.14 39.24 -4.18
N ASN A 59 -0.87 38.83 -4.30
CA ASN A 59 0.07 38.67 -3.19
C ASN A 59 -0.54 37.93 -1.98
N LYS A 60 -1.23 36.82 -2.25
CA LYS A 60 -1.96 36.04 -1.23
C LYS A 60 -1.30 34.69 -1.04
N TRP A 61 -0.75 34.46 0.15
CA TRP A 61 -0.01 33.25 0.48
C TRP A 61 -0.40 32.77 1.88
N VAL A 62 -0.41 31.45 2.06
CA VAL A 62 -0.50 30.84 3.38
C VAL A 62 0.93 30.70 3.90
N ILE A 63 1.24 31.35 5.02
CA ILE A 63 2.57 31.37 5.63
C ILE A 63 2.69 30.42 6.83
N ASP A 64 1.57 30.06 7.43
CA ASP A 64 1.47 29.09 8.53
C ASP A 64 0.15 28.32 8.39
N PHE A 65 0.17 27.02 8.68
CA PHE A 65 -1.02 26.18 8.61
C PHE A 65 -0.95 25.02 9.60
N LYS A 66 -2.12 24.60 10.09
CA LYS A 66 -2.26 23.40 10.92
C LYS A 66 -2.85 22.27 10.07
N LEU A 67 -2.27 21.09 10.17
CA LEU A 67 -2.83 19.88 9.57
C LEU A 67 -3.68 19.14 10.60
N ALA A 68 -4.95 18.93 10.29
CA ALA A 68 -5.83 18.02 11.02
C ALA A 68 -6.22 16.87 10.09
N HIS A 69 -6.21 15.64 10.61
CA HIS A 69 -6.66 14.47 9.89
C HIS A 69 -7.67 13.71 10.74
N SER A 70 -8.60 13.03 10.07
CA SER A 70 -9.55 12.14 10.73
C SER A 70 -9.75 10.94 9.82
N LYS A 71 -9.73 9.76 10.41
CA LYS A 71 -10.25 8.56 9.76
C LYS A 71 -11.75 8.59 10.03
N SER A 72 -12.58 8.87 9.02
CA SER A 72 -14.00 8.58 9.16
C SER A 72 -14.11 7.09 9.44
N TYR A 73 -14.90 6.74 10.46
CA TYR A 73 -15.28 5.39 10.86
C TYR A 73 -15.82 4.58 9.67
N GLU A 74 -14.93 4.09 8.80
CA GLU A 74 -15.22 2.99 7.90
C GLU A 74 -14.44 1.79 8.44
N ASP A 75 -15.20 1.05 9.25
CA ASP A 75 -14.98 -0.26 9.82
C ASP A 75 -13.74 -0.47 10.70
N GLU A 76 -13.99 -0.51 12.02
CA GLU A 76 -13.14 -1.27 12.94
C GLU A 76 -12.88 -2.69 12.42
N ALA A 77 -13.82 -3.29 11.66
CA ALA A 77 -13.62 -4.56 10.97
C ALA A 77 -12.53 -4.50 9.88
N PHE A 78 -12.47 -3.42 9.09
CA PHE A 78 -11.45 -3.21 8.07
C PHE A 78 -10.08 -3.03 8.73
N ALA A 79 -9.96 -2.14 9.72
CA ALA A 79 -8.72 -1.95 10.47
C ALA A 79 -8.29 -3.22 11.25
N SER A 80 -9.25 -3.97 11.79
CA SER A 80 -9.02 -5.23 12.48
C SER A 80 -8.42 -6.29 11.55
N CYS A 81 -8.92 -6.41 10.32
CA CYS A 81 -8.43 -7.41 9.38
C CYS A 81 -6.95 -7.23 9.02
N PHE A 82 -6.45 -5.98 8.88
CA PHE A 82 -5.02 -5.73 8.64
C PHE A 82 -4.13 -5.95 9.87
N SER A 83 -4.72 -5.95 11.06
CA SER A 83 -4.00 -6.01 12.34
C SER A 83 -3.87 -7.45 12.87
N ASN A 84 -4.67 -8.39 12.35
CA ASN A 84 -4.73 -9.76 12.82
C ASN A 84 -4.10 -10.73 11.83
N ALA A 85 -2.91 -11.23 12.15
CA ALA A 85 -2.26 -12.26 11.34
C ALA A 85 -3.06 -13.58 11.39
N VAL A 86 -3.31 -14.16 10.21
CA VAL A 86 -4.02 -15.45 10.08
C VAL A 86 -3.21 -16.66 10.57
N GLY A 87 -1.92 -16.46 10.92
CA GLY A 87 -1.09 -17.47 11.59
C GLY A 87 -0.15 -18.27 10.69
N VAL A 88 0.02 -17.91 9.41
CA VAL A 88 0.94 -18.63 8.49
C VAL A 88 2.39 -18.64 8.99
N SER A 89 2.84 -17.65 9.75
CA SER A 89 4.19 -17.67 10.35
C SER A 89 4.36 -18.72 11.46
N ASN A 90 3.26 -19.18 12.07
CA ASN A 90 3.28 -20.11 13.19
C ASN A 90 2.87 -21.53 12.76
N SER A 91 3.85 -22.44 12.75
CA SER A 91 3.68 -23.84 12.37
C SER A 91 2.73 -24.66 13.28
N SER A 92 2.39 -24.15 14.47
CA SER A 92 1.37 -24.76 15.34
C SER A 92 -0.06 -24.31 15.02
N ILE A 93 -0.24 -23.23 14.25
CA ILE A 93 -1.55 -22.72 13.81
C ILE A 93 -1.85 -23.22 12.40
N ILE A 94 -0.96 -22.93 11.46
CA ILE A 94 -1.02 -23.46 10.09
C ILE A 94 0.06 -24.52 9.97
N LEU A 95 -0.31 -25.79 9.94
CA LEU A 95 0.62 -26.92 9.93
C LEU A 95 1.48 -26.94 8.65
N ASP A 96 2.66 -27.56 8.71
CA ASP A 96 3.53 -27.69 7.54
C ASP A 96 2.84 -28.40 6.36
N SER A 97 1.95 -29.35 6.64
CA SER A 97 1.16 -30.06 5.65
C SER A 97 0.13 -29.20 4.91
N PHE A 98 -0.16 -27.99 5.41
CA PHE A 98 -1.08 -27.04 4.79
C PHE A 98 -0.37 -26.13 3.78
N LEU A 99 0.96 -26.21 3.67
CA LEU A 99 1.73 -25.52 2.65
C LEU A 99 2.11 -26.51 1.55
N ARG A 100 1.72 -26.21 0.32
CA ARG A 100 2.03 -27.00 -0.88
C ARG A 100 2.61 -26.08 -1.95
N ALA A 101 3.37 -26.62 -2.87
CA ALA A 101 3.88 -25.83 -3.98
C ALA A 101 3.92 -26.65 -5.27
N SER A 102 4.07 -25.96 -6.40
CA SER A 102 4.32 -26.57 -7.71
C SER A 102 5.58 -27.44 -7.68
N SER A 103 6.63 -26.92 -7.06
CA SER A 103 7.95 -27.55 -6.92
C SER A 103 8.70 -26.91 -5.74
N HIS A 104 9.86 -27.45 -5.41
CA HIS A 104 10.81 -26.81 -4.51
C HIS A 104 12.23 -27.11 -4.98
N TYR A 105 13.15 -26.18 -4.77
CA TYR A 105 14.54 -26.32 -5.17
C TYR A 105 15.24 -27.43 -4.38
N GLN A 106 15.89 -28.36 -5.08
CA GLN A 106 16.54 -29.54 -4.51
C GLN A 106 18.05 -29.51 -4.74
N SER A 107 18.77 -28.80 -3.87
CA SER A 107 20.24 -28.81 -3.84
C SER A 107 20.77 -29.16 -2.45
N PRO A 108 21.84 -29.97 -2.34
CA PRO A 108 22.47 -30.26 -1.05
C PRO A 108 22.81 -28.98 -0.28
N GLY A 109 22.28 -28.86 0.93
CA GLY A 109 22.52 -27.70 1.81
C GLY A 109 21.51 -26.55 1.67
N TYR A 110 20.67 -26.54 0.63
CA TYR A 110 19.62 -25.53 0.46
C TYR A 110 18.27 -26.08 0.96
N LYS A 111 17.63 -25.35 1.87
CA LYS A 111 16.38 -25.78 2.55
C LYS A 111 15.22 -24.94 2.03
N ALA A 112 14.59 -25.39 0.95
CA ALA A 112 13.55 -24.67 0.21
C ALA A 112 12.13 -25.28 0.27
N LEU A 113 11.86 -26.20 1.21
CA LEU A 113 10.54 -26.84 1.30
C LEU A 113 9.41 -25.79 1.41
N PRO A 114 8.20 -26.06 0.87
CA PRO A 114 7.07 -25.15 0.98
C PRO A 114 6.78 -24.71 2.43
N SER A 115 6.97 -25.63 3.39
CA SER A 115 6.84 -25.38 4.83
C SER A 115 7.79 -24.31 5.40
N TYR A 116 8.85 -23.97 4.68
CA TYR A 116 9.82 -22.94 5.07
C TYR A 116 9.47 -21.55 4.50
N GLY A 117 8.48 -21.45 3.59
CA GLY A 117 7.94 -20.18 3.07
C GLY A 117 7.09 -19.40 4.09
N ARG A 118 7.61 -19.18 5.29
CA ARG A 118 6.93 -18.53 6.41
C ARG A 118 7.65 -17.24 6.78
N LEU A 119 6.89 -16.17 7.02
CA LEU A 119 7.42 -14.88 7.46
C LEU A 119 8.24 -15.05 8.76
N ASN A 120 9.45 -14.47 8.78
CA ASN A 120 10.45 -14.60 9.85
C ASN A 120 10.83 -16.04 10.20
N GLY A 121 10.68 -16.97 9.24
CA GLY A 121 11.09 -18.36 9.41
C GLY A 121 12.61 -18.49 9.48
N THR A 122 13.10 -19.36 10.38
CA THR A 122 14.55 -19.61 10.58
C THR A 122 14.95 -21.07 10.31
N ARG A 123 14.01 -21.91 9.88
CA ARG A 123 14.23 -23.36 9.66
C ARG A 123 15.00 -23.66 8.36
N GLY A 124 15.03 -22.71 7.43
CA GLY A 124 15.62 -22.82 6.09
C GLY A 124 15.65 -21.47 5.38
N ASP A 125 15.69 -21.51 4.06
CA ASP A 125 15.99 -20.39 3.16
C ASP A 125 14.71 -19.78 2.53
N GLY A 126 13.56 -20.05 3.13
CA GLY A 126 12.25 -19.75 2.54
C GLY A 126 11.74 -20.87 1.63
N TRP A 127 10.73 -20.58 0.81
CA TRP A 127 10.34 -21.46 -0.29
C TRP A 127 10.94 -20.92 -1.60
N CYS A 128 11.56 -21.80 -2.36
CA CYS A 128 12.10 -21.51 -3.68
C CYS A 128 11.67 -22.62 -4.62
N ALA A 129 11.13 -22.28 -5.79
CA ALA A 129 10.73 -23.26 -6.80
C ALA A 129 11.97 -23.87 -7.49
N GLU A 130 11.82 -25.08 -8.03
CA GLU A 130 12.90 -25.74 -8.79
C GLU A 130 13.19 -25.01 -10.10
N ILE A 131 12.15 -24.47 -10.75
CA ILE A 131 12.23 -23.77 -12.03
C ILE A 131 11.84 -22.31 -11.80
N ASN A 132 12.63 -21.38 -12.31
CA ASN A 132 12.32 -19.95 -12.27
C ASN A 132 11.49 -19.55 -13.51
N ASP A 133 10.17 -19.74 -13.44
CA ASP A 133 9.20 -19.29 -14.44
C ASP A 133 7.95 -18.67 -13.80
N ASP A 134 7.04 -18.16 -14.63
CA ASP A 134 5.82 -17.47 -14.21
C ASP A 134 4.65 -18.40 -13.85
N LYS A 135 4.89 -19.70 -13.75
CA LYS A 135 3.86 -20.74 -13.51
C LYS A 135 3.99 -21.40 -12.14
N GLN A 136 5.02 -21.03 -11.37
CA GLN A 136 5.24 -21.57 -10.04
C GLN A 136 4.25 -21.01 -9.03
N TRP A 137 3.89 -21.82 -8.04
CA TRP A 137 2.94 -21.43 -7.01
C TRP A 137 3.31 -22.00 -5.65
N LEU A 138 3.02 -21.23 -4.61
CA LEU A 138 2.99 -21.64 -3.21
C LEU A 138 1.54 -21.50 -2.72
N GLN A 139 0.92 -22.61 -2.41
CA GLN A 139 -0.43 -22.70 -1.89
C GLN A 139 -0.39 -22.80 -0.36
N VAL A 140 -1.23 -22.02 0.30
CA VAL A 140 -1.43 -22.09 1.75
C VAL A 140 -2.89 -22.37 2.04
N ASP A 141 -3.15 -23.51 2.66
CA ASP A 141 -4.46 -23.86 3.18
C ASP A 141 -4.66 -23.24 4.56
N LEU A 142 -5.69 -22.39 4.70
CA LEU A 142 -6.01 -21.71 5.95
C LEU A 142 -6.90 -22.56 6.87
N GLY A 143 -7.35 -23.73 6.43
CA GLY A 143 -8.19 -24.67 7.18
C GLY A 143 -9.65 -24.24 7.37
N LYS A 144 -9.96 -22.96 7.15
CA LYS A 144 -11.31 -22.38 7.19
C LYS A 144 -11.41 -21.20 6.23
N VAL A 145 -12.64 -20.89 5.81
CA VAL A 145 -12.92 -19.66 5.07
C VAL A 145 -12.52 -18.47 5.94
N THR A 146 -11.56 -17.70 5.44
CA THR A 146 -10.94 -16.59 6.16
C THR A 146 -10.91 -15.36 5.26
N GLU A 147 -11.25 -14.21 5.81
CA GLU A 147 -11.08 -12.93 5.13
C GLU A 147 -9.58 -12.56 5.12
N VAL A 148 -9.04 -12.29 3.93
CA VAL A 148 -7.64 -11.94 3.74
C VAL A 148 -7.56 -10.52 3.21
N CYS A 149 -7.09 -9.59 4.05
CA CYS A 149 -6.97 -8.17 3.68
C CYS A 149 -5.57 -7.77 3.22
N ALA A 150 -4.55 -8.53 3.62
CA ALA A 150 -3.18 -8.29 3.18
C ALA A 150 -2.36 -9.59 3.15
N VAL A 151 -1.34 -9.59 2.30
CA VAL A 151 -0.33 -10.65 2.23
C VAL A 151 1.02 -9.99 2.44
N ALA A 152 1.75 -10.43 3.48
CA ALA A 152 3.14 -10.09 3.67
C ALA A 152 4.00 -11.13 2.94
N THR A 153 5.01 -10.68 2.20
CA THR A 153 6.01 -11.55 1.59
C THR A 153 7.38 -11.23 2.18
N GLN A 154 8.29 -12.18 2.03
CA GLN A 154 9.69 -12.03 2.42
C GLN A 154 10.54 -12.81 1.42
N GLY A 155 11.79 -12.38 1.23
CA GLY A 155 12.79 -13.10 0.47
C GLY A 155 13.53 -14.15 1.30
N ASP A 156 14.54 -14.74 0.69
CA ASP A 156 15.49 -15.63 1.36
C ASP A 156 16.23 -14.87 2.46
N ILE A 157 16.25 -15.42 3.67
CA ILE A 157 16.94 -14.84 4.83
C ILE A 157 18.46 -14.99 4.74
N ASN A 158 18.95 -16.02 4.05
CA ASN A 158 20.36 -16.33 3.87
C ASN A 158 20.87 -15.96 2.48
N GLY A 159 19.98 -15.51 1.59
CA GLY A 159 20.23 -15.20 0.19
C GLY A 159 19.94 -13.75 -0.20
N SER A 160 19.97 -13.48 -1.50
CA SER A 160 19.63 -12.19 -2.12
C SER A 160 18.52 -12.36 -3.16
N GLU A 161 17.58 -13.27 -2.87
CA GLU A 161 16.46 -13.62 -3.71
C GLU A 161 15.14 -13.19 -3.06
N TRP A 162 14.28 -12.53 -3.84
CA TRP A 162 12.92 -12.17 -3.42
C TRP A 162 12.01 -12.06 -4.64
N VAL A 163 10.72 -12.27 -4.40
CA VAL A 163 9.68 -12.10 -5.42
C VAL A 163 9.31 -10.62 -5.53
N ILE A 164 9.42 -10.04 -6.72
CA ILE A 164 9.12 -8.62 -6.98
C ILE A 164 7.67 -8.38 -7.43
N ASP A 165 7.08 -9.37 -8.09
CA ASP A 165 5.67 -9.36 -8.45
C ASP A 165 5.09 -10.78 -8.45
N PHE A 166 3.79 -10.88 -8.19
CA PHE A 166 3.08 -12.14 -8.14
C PHE A 166 1.61 -11.94 -8.47
N LYS A 167 0.94 -13.04 -8.83
CA LYS A 167 -0.52 -13.10 -8.92
C LYS A 167 -1.05 -13.81 -7.69
N LEU A 168 -2.15 -13.32 -7.13
CA LEU A 168 -2.82 -13.97 -6.00
C LEU A 168 -4.07 -14.68 -6.51
N ALA A 169 -4.11 -16.00 -6.45
CA ALA A 169 -5.31 -16.77 -6.71
C ALA A 169 -5.94 -17.25 -5.40
N HIS A 170 -7.26 -17.35 -5.33
CA HIS A 170 -7.96 -17.77 -4.12
C HIS A 170 -9.11 -18.73 -4.44
N SER A 171 -9.42 -19.63 -3.50
CA SER A 171 -10.61 -20.47 -3.59
C SER A 171 -11.20 -20.74 -2.20
N LYS A 172 -12.51 -20.98 -2.14
CA LYS A 172 -13.25 -21.32 -0.90
C LYS A 172 -13.39 -22.84 -0.68
N SER A 173 -13.00 -23.60 -1.68
CA SER A 173 -13.13 -25.05 -1.84
C SER A 173 -11.92 -25.50 -2.64
N TYR A 174 -11.47 -26.76 -2.54
CA TYR A 174 -10.41 -27.28 -3.42
C TYR A 174 -10.90 -27.47 -4.88
N GLU A 175 -11.66 -26.52 -5.39
CA GLU A 175 -12.09 -26.44 -6.79
C GLU A 175 -10.88 -26.41 -7.72
N GLU A 176 -11.05 -26.99 -8.91
CA GLU A 176 -9.99 -27.11 -9.92
C GLU A 176 -9.58 -25.76 -10.51
N VAL A 177 -10.45 -24.75 -10.43
CA VAL A 177 -10.23 -23.41 -11.02
C VAL A 177 -10.24 -22.35 -9.93
N TRP A 178 -9.12 -21.65 -9.80
CA TRP A 178 -8.95 -20.60 -8.80
C TRP A 178 -9.01 -19.23 -9.48
N PRO A 179 -10.01 -18.38 -9.18
CA PRO A 179 -10.00 -17.01 -9.68
C PRO A 179 -8.80 -16.23 -9.15
N THR A 180 -8.18 -15.45 -10.05
CA THR A 180 -7.12 -14.50 -9.70
C THR A 180 -7.75 -13.23 -9.13
N TYR A 181 -7.19 -12.76 -8.01
CA TYR A 181 -7.47 -11.45 -7.45
C TYR A 181 -7.13 -10.36 -8.47
N LYS A 182 -7.99 -9.35 -8.53
CA LYS A 182 -7.80 -8.13 -9.32
C LYS A 182 -7.84 -6.93 -8.39
N ASP A 183 -6.90 -6.00 -8.59
CA ASP A 183 -6.91 -4.74 -7.87
C ASP A 183 -8.05 -3.81 -8.36
N ALA A 184 -8.15 -2.62 -7.77
CA ALA A 184 -9.17 -1.63 -8.13
C ALA A 184 -9.08 -1.11 -9.59
N ASN A 185 -8.00 -1.43 -10.31
CA ASN A 185 -7.79 -1.09 -11.72
C ASN A 185 -7.88 -2.32 -12.63
N ASP A 186 -8.46 -3.43 -12.15
CA ASP A 186 -8.56 -4.72 -12.84
C ASP A 186 -7.20 -5.38 -13.16
N LEU A 187 -6.13 -5.01 -12.46
CA LEU A 187 -4.82 -5.64 -12.61
C LEU A 187 -4.71 -6.89 -11.73
N GLU A 188 -4.32 -8.02 -12.34
CA GLU A 188 -4.13 -9.30 -11.65
C GLU A 188 -2.77 -9.44 -10.95
N VAL A 189 -1.89 -8.45 -11.12
CA VAL A 189 -0.49 -8.52 -10.66
C VAL A 189 -0.32 -7.62 -9.44
N VAL A 190 0.08 -8.23 -8.33
CA VAL A 190 0.56 -7.53 -7.14
C VAL A 190 2.05 -7.27 -7.31
N ARG A 191 2.44 -5.99 -7.32
CA ARG A 191 3.85 -5.59 -7.44
C ARG A 191 4.37 -5.01 -6.14
N PHE A 192 5.54 -5.45 -5.72
CA PHE A 192 6.38 -4.66 -4.82
C PHE A 192 6.95 -3.51 -5.63
N ALA A 193 6.29 -2.35 -5.60
CA ALA A 193 7.03 -1.13 -5.80
C ALA A 193 8.01 -1.02 -4.62
N PRO A 194 9.33 -0.98 -4.82
CA PRO A 194 10.18 -0.43 -3.77
C PRO A 194 9.57 0.92 -3.46
N LYS A 195 9.00 1.08 -2.26
CA LYS A 195 8.69 2.40 -1.73
C LYS A 195 10.06 3.09 -1.71
N TYR A 196 10.34 3.86 -2.75
CA TYR A 196 11.33 4.92 -2.69
C TYR A 196 10.79 5.88 -1.61
N CYS A 197 11.07 5.55 -0.36
CA CYS A 197 11.17 6.57 0.67
C CYS A 197 12.28 7.47 0.17
N PHE A 198 11.91 8.64 -0.36
CA PHE A 198 12.85 9.68 -0.74
C PHE A 198 13.81 9.89 0.44
N THR A 199 15.06 9.48 0.30
CA THR A 199 16.11 9.86 1.24
C THR A 199 16.50 11.32 0.94
N PRO A 200 16.87 12.13 1.94
CA PRO A 200 17.15 13.57 1.76
C PRO A 200 18.34 13.89 0.83
N GLU A 201 19.04 12.90 0.30
CA GLU A 201 20.34 13.09 -0.38
C GLU A 201 20.22 13.47 -1.86
N ASN A 202 19.01 13.54 -2.43
CA ASN A 202 18.78 13.96 -3.82
C ASN A 202 17.97 15.25 -3.98
N LEU A 203 17.92 16.11 -2.94
CA LEU A 203 17.47 17.49 -3.10
C LEU A 203 18.64 18.35 -3.59
N SER A 204 18.82 18.45 -4.90
CA SER A 204 19.40 19.67 -5.46
C SER A 204 18.37 20.80 -5.29
N PHE A 205 18.61 21.64 -4.29
CA PHE A 205 17.99 22.96 -4.22
C PHE A 205 18.43 23.74 -5.47
N TYR A 206 17.52 23.91 -6.43
CA TYR A 206 17.61 25.05 -7.34
C TYR A 206 17.09 26.25 -6.57
N ASP A 207 18.00 26.90 -5.84
CA ASP A 207 17.81 28.28 -5.42
C ASP A 207 18.02 29.16 -6.65
N GLY A 208 17.06 30.03 -6.92
CA GLY A 208 16.97 30.71 -8.21
C GLY A 208 16.06 31.92 -8.16
N PHE A 209 16.13 32.70 -7.08
CA PHE A 209 15.74 34.10 -7.12
C PHE A 209 16.73 34.89 -7.99
N ARG A 210 16.23 35.47 -9.08
CA ARG A 210 16.49 36.87 -9.46
C ARG A 210 15.19 37.49 -9.95
#